data_AF-A0A168MBT0-F1
#
_entry.id   AF-A0A168MBT0-F1
#
_cell.length_a   1.000
_cell.length_b   1.000
_cell.length_c   1.000
_cell.angle_alpha   90.00
_cell.angle_beta   90.00
_cell.angle_gamma   90.00
#
_symmetry.space_group_name_H-M   'P 1'
#
loop_
_entity.id
_entity.type
_entity.pdbx_description
1 polymer ?
#
loop_
_entity_poly.entity_id
_entity_poly.type
_entity_poly.pdbx_seq_one_letter_code
_entity_poly.pdbx_strand_id
1 'polypeptide(L)'
;MAGFHTYGRFFYIARAALDPSTSLCKKLFPAIGEWHDRLVAKELCPGDPIQHTVAGNAFVQVIMMFRKTFIQDSVLMMELHLCYPIWQHSIFSDPAYLSFKRDMLQIEA
;
A
#
# COMPACT_ATOMS: atom_id res chain seq x y z
N MET A 1 20.42 -6.37 -9.61
CA MET A 1 19.63 -5.14 -9.86
C MET A 1 18.57 -5.02 -8.77
N ALA A 2 18.18 -3.79 -8.42
CA ALA A 2 17.55 -3.34 -7.16
C ALA A 2 18.51 -3.09 -5.97
N GLY A 3 19.83 -3.04 -6.19
CA GLY A 3 20.81 -2.65 -5.16
C GLY A 3 21.10 -3.68 -4.07
N PHE A 4 20.41 -4.82 -4.07
CA PHE A 4 20.65 -5.89 -3.11
C PHE A 4 21.95 -6.66 -3.41
N HIS A 5 22.75 -6.89 -2.37
CA HIS A 5 23.93 -7.75 -2.44
C HIS A 5 23.50 -9.21 -2.67
N THR A 6 24.29 -9.98 -3.44
CA THR A 6 24.03 -11.41 -3.70
C THR A 6 24.09 -12.29 -2.45
N TYR A 7 24.72 -11.81 -1.39
CA TYR A 7 24.71 -12.42 -0.06
C TYR A 7 23.44 -11.95 0.69
N GLY A 8 22.38 -12.75 0.61
CA GLY A 8 21.02 -12.43 1.04
C GLY A 8 20.76 -12.33 2.55
N ARG A 9 21.63 -11.70 3.34
CA ARG A 9 21.48 -11.61 4.80
C ARG A 9 21.38 -10.21 5.41
N PHE A 10 21.70 -9.13 4.70
CA PHE A 10 21.85 -7.81 5.35
C PHE A 10 20.82 -6.73 4.97
N PHE A 11 19.89 -7.00 4.04
CA PHE A 11 18.90 -6.02 3.58
C PHE A 11 17.49 -6.60 3.38
N TYR A 12 17.21 -7.78 3.93
CA TYR A 12 15.91 -8.42 3.77
C TYR A 12 15.00 -8.05 4.94
N ILE A 13 14.16 -7.04 4.73
CA ILE A 13 12.93 -6.89 5.52
C ILE A 13 12.01 -8.02 5.07
N ALA A 14 11.55 -8.86 6.00
CA ALA A 14 10.57 -9.90 5.70
C ALA A 14 9.25 -9.24 5.29
N ARG A 15 9.11 -8.94 3.99
CA ARG A 15 7.86 -8.43 3.44
C ARG A 15 6.78 -9.49 3.67
N ALA A 16 5.59 -9.04 4.09
CA ALA A 16 4.44 -9.88 4.39
C ALA A 16 4.53 -10.73 5.68
N ALA A 17 5.36 -10.37 6.67
CA ALA A 17 5.25 -10.98 8.00
C ALA A 17 3.89 -10.68 8.66
N LEU A 18 3.34 -9.48 8.42
CA LEU A 18 1.99 -9.09 8.81
C LEU A 18 1.37 -8.22 7.71
N ASP A 19 0.15 -8.57 7.30
CA ASP A 19 -0.57 -7.83 6.28
C ASP A 19 -1.52 -6.78 6.90
N PRO A 20 -1.45 -5.51 6.47
CA PRO A 20 -2.38 -4.50 6.94
C PRO A 20 -3.79 -4.83 6.48
N SER A 21 -4.79 -4.49 7.31
CA SER A 21 -6.18 -4.78 6.99
C SER A 21 -6.63 -4.08 5.71
N THR A 22 -7.55 -4.70 4.98
CA THR A 22 -8.11 -4.12 3.75
C THR A 22 -8.77 -2.77 4.01
N SER A 23 -9.40 -2.58 5.16
CA SER A 23 -10.02 -1.31 5.56
C SER A 23 -8.99 -0.21 5.76
N LEU A 24 -7.83 -0.52 6.34
CA LEU A 24 -6.71 0.41 6.47
C LEU A 24 -6.11 0.74 5.09
N CYS A 25 -5.87 -0.27 4.24
CA CYS A 25 -5.38 -0.09 2.88
C CYS A 25 -6.28 0.83 2.04
N LYS A 26 -7.61 0.69 2.17
CA LYS A 26 -8.58 1.52 1.45
C LYS A 26 -8.55 3.01 1.85
N LYS A 27 -8.00 3.36 3.02
CA LYS A 27 -7.83 4.76 3.44
C LYS A 27 -6.75 5.49 2.64
N LEU A 28 -5.78 4.77 2.06
CA LEU A 28 -4.82 5.32 1.10
C LEU A 28 -5.45 5.38 -0.29
N PHE A 29 -5.34 6.52 -0.97
CA PHE A 29 -5.87 6.73 -2.33
C PHE A 29 -7.33 6.28 -2.49
N PRO A 30 -8.28 6.70 -1.64
CA PRO A 30 -9.60 6.06 -1.51
C PRO A 30 -10.36 5.86 -2.84
N ALA A 31 -10.26 6.83 -3.75
CA ALA A 31 -10.88 6.79 -5.08
C ALA A 31 -10.51 5.56 -5.93
N ILE A 32 -9.36 4.92 -5.69
CA ILE A 32 -8.91 3.75 -6.47
C ILE A 32 -9.86 2.56 -6.34
N GLY A 33 -10.61 2.46 -5.23
CA GLY A 33 -11.66 1.43 -5.11
C GLY A 33 -12.79 1.64 -6.12
N GLU A 34 -13.30 2.87 -6.19
CA GLU A 34 -14.33 3.25 -7.18
C GLU A 34 -13.82 3.06 -8.61
N TRP A 35 -12.58 3.47 -8.91
CA TRP A 35 -11.99 3.29 -10.22
C TRP A 35 -11.84 1.82 -10.61
N HIS A 36 -11.44 0.97 -9.66
CA HIS A 36 -11.40 -0.48 -9.88
C HIS A 36 -12.80 -1.01 -10.23
N ASP A 37 -13.81 -0.69 -9.43
CA ASP A 37 -15.17 -1.18 -9.64
C ASP A 37 -15.76 -0.68 -10.95
N ARG A 38 -15.48 0.56 -11.36
CA ARG A 38 -15.90 1.12 -12.65
C ARG A 38 -15.24 0.43 -13.84
N LEU A 39 -13.94 0.13 -13.75
CA LEU A 39 -13.22 -0.57 -14.81
C LEU A 39 -13.71 -2.02 -14.95
N VAL A 40 -14.00 -2.71 -13.83
CA VAL A 40 -14.63 -4.04 -13.83
C VAL A 40 -16.05 -3.99 -14.37
N ALA A 41 -16.86 -3.02 -13.95
CA ALA A 41 -18.23 -2.86 -14.43
C ALA A 41 -18.30 -2.50 -15.93
N LYS A 42 -17.29 -1.83 -16.48
CA LYS A 42 -17.24 -1.53 -17.91
C LYS A 42 -16.99 -2.77 -18.77
N GLU A 43 -16.25 -3.76 -18.28
CA GLU A 43 -16.22 -5.09 -18.93
C GLU A 43 -17.62 -5.71 -19.03
N LEU A 44 -18.53 -5.33 -18.13
CA LEU A 44 -19.92 -5.81 -18.08
C LEU A 44 -20.92 -4.88 -18.81
N CYS A 45 -20.62 -3.60 -19.03
CA CYS A 45 -21.53 -2.60 -19.60
C CYS A 45 -20.87 -1.71 -20.69
N PRO A 46 -21.21 -1.88 -21.98
CA PRO A 46 -20.50 -1.25 -23.11
C PRO A 46 -20.82 0.24 -23.38
N GLY A 47 -21.42 0.99 -22.44
CA GLY A 47 -21.93 2.36 -22.65
C GLY A 47 -21.23 3.51 -21.90
N ASP A 48 -20.21 3.24 -21.08
CA ASP A 48 -19.53 4.26 -20.26
C ASP A 48 -18.55 5.13 -21.08
N PRO A 49 -18.62 6.48 -21.00
CA PRO A 49 -17.74 7.40 -21.72
C PRO A 49 -16.25 7.35 -21.31
N ILE A 50 -15.88 6.74 -20.19
CA ILE A 50 -14.45 6.59 -19.80
C ILE A 50 -13.72 5.67 -20.77
N GLN A 51 -12.57 6.05 -21.32
CA GLN A 51 -11.80 5.16 -22.20
C GLN A 51 -11.24 3.94 -21.45
N HIS A 52 -11.53 2.73 -21.94
CA HIS A 52 -10.90 1.51 -21.41
C HIS A 52 -9.49 1.41 -21.96
N THR A 53 -8.49 1.42 -21.07
CA THR A 53 -7.08 1.27 -21.47
C THR A 53 -6.40 0.25 -20.58
N VAL A 54 -5.58 -0.62 -21.18
CA VAL A 54 -4.77 -1.61 -20.45
C VAL A 54 -3.88 -0.93 -19.41
N ALA A 55 -3.35 0.25 -19.76
CA ALA A 55 -2.54 1.06 -18.87
C ALA A 55 -3.32 1.56 -17.63
N GLY A 56 -4.58 1.98 -17.81
CA GLY A 56 -5.44 2.42 -16.70
C GLY A 56 -5.73 1.28 -15.72
N ASN A 57 -6.07 0.09 -16.23
CA ASN A 57 -6.30 -1.10 -15.40
C ASN A 57 -5.04 -1.49 -14.63
N ALA A 58 -3.89 -1.54 -15.33
CA ALA A 58 -2.61 -1.86 -14.71
C ALA A 58 -2.21 -0.83 -13.64
N PHE A 59 -2.43 0.46 -13.89
CA PHE A 59 -2.16 1.52 -12.93
C PHE A 59 -3.00 1.36 -11.65
N VAL A 60 -4.30 1.11 -11.79
CA VAL A 60 -5.19 0.86 -10.64
C VAL A 60 -4.71 -0.33 -9.83
N GLN A 61 -4.33 -1.44 -10.48
CA GLN A 61 -3.77 -2.61 -9.79
C GLN A 61 -2.46 -2.30 -9.07
N VAL A 62 -1.56 -1.54 -9.69
CA VAL A 62 -0.30 -1.10 -9.07
C VAL A 62 -0.58 -0.27 -7.82
N ILE A 63 -1.53 0.67 -7.85
CA ILE A 63 -1.88 1.45 -6.66
C ILE A 63 -2.51 0.56 -5.57
N MET A 64 -3.31 -0.44 -5.94
CA MET A 64 -3.85 -1.40 -4.97
C MET A 64 -2.76 -2.20 -4.26
N MET A 65 -1.75 -2.67 -4.98
CA MET A 65 -0.59 -3.33 -4.38
C MET A 65 0.25 -2.34 -3.57
N PHE A 66 0.45 -1.13 -4.09
CA PHE A 66 1.23 -0.08 -3.44
C PHE A 66 0.65 0.30 -2.07
N ARG A 67 -0.67 0.39 -1.93
CA ARG A 67 -1.32 0.67 -0.63
C ARG A 67 -0.82 -0.26 0.48
N LYS A 68 -0.75 -1.56 0.17
CA LYS A 68 -0.33 -2.58 1.13
C LYS A 68 1.14 -2.43 1.48
N THR A 69 2.01 -2.38 0.46
CA THR A 69 3.46 -2.25 0.66
C THR A 69 3.82 -0.93 1.35
N PHE A 70 3.14 0.16 1.01
CA PHE A 70 3.38 1.46 1.62
C PHE A 70 3.04 1.48 3.11
N ILE A 71 1.91 0.89 3.54
CA ILE A 71 1.56 0.79 4.98
C ILE A 71 2.53 -0.13 5.73
N GLN A 72 2.95 -1.23 5.12
CA GLN A 72 3.94 -2.14 5.71
C GLN A 72 5.27 -1.40 5.92
N ASP A 73 5.82 -0.85 4.84
CA ASP A 73 7.14 -0.22 4.86
C ASP A 73 7.14 1.09 5.67
N SER A 74 5.99 1.76 5.82
CA SER A 74 5.91 3.00 6.60
C SER A 74 6.23 2.80 8.08
N VAL A 75 6.01 1.62 8.65
CA VAL A 75 6.34 1.33 10.05
C VAL A 75 7.84 1.53 10.29
N LEU A 76 8.68 0.90 9.46
CA LEU A 76 10.14 1.02 9.51
C LEU A 76 10.63 2.40 9.05
N MET A 77 10.05 2.92 7.96
CA MET A 77 10.47 4.21 7.42
C MET A 77 10.22 5.35 8.41
N MET A 78 9.17 5.27 9.23
CA MET A 78 8.93 6.24 10.29
C MET A 78 10.02 6.23 11.37
N GLU A 79 10.64 5.08 11.68
CA GLU A 79 11.74 5.02 12.65
C GLU A 79 13.04 5.61 12.09
N LEU A 80 13.32 5.34 10.82
CA LEU A 80 14.53 5.83 10.15
C LEU A 80 14.47 7.32 9.82
N HIS A 81 13.26 7.84 9.60
CA HIS A 81 13.07 9.12 8.93
C HIS A 81 11.93 9.96 9.54
N LEU A 82 12.01 10.25 10.84
CA LEU A 82 10.96 10.91 11.62
C LEU A 82 10.49 12.29 11.09
N CYS A 83 11.32 13.02 10.34
CA CYS A 83 11.05 14.40 9.95
C CYS A 83 10.32 14.59 8.61
N TYR A 84 9.86 13.52 7.95
CA TYR A 84 9.17 13.67 6.66
C TYR A 84 7.73 14.18 6.83
N PRO A 85 7.27 15.16 6.01
CA PRO A 85 5.91 15.68 6.07
C PRO A 85 4.82 14.63 5.86
N ILE A 86 5.14 13.54 5.14
CA ILE A 86 4.18 12.46 4.86
C ILE A 86 3.63 11.84 6.16
N TRP A 87 4.41 11.78 7.23
CA TRP A 87 4.00 11.22 8.52
C TRP A 87 2.96 12.06 9.28
N GLN A 88 2.73 13.31 8.87
CA GLN A 88 1.67 14.16 9.41
C GLN A 88 0.28 13.80 8.85
N HIS A 89 0.22 12.90 7.87
CA HIS A 89 -1.05 12.45 7.32
C HIS A 89 -1.85 11.65 8.37
N SER A 90 -3.16 11.92 8.46
CA SER A 90 -4.06 11.38 9.49
C SER A 90 -4.09 9.85 9.56
N ILE A 91 -3.79 9.16 8.46
CA ILE A 91 -3.69 7.69 8.42
C ILE A 91 -2.68 7.15 9.43
N PHE A 92 -1.59 7.88 9.72
CA PHE A 92 -0.55 7.46 10.65
C PHE A 92 -0.94 7.65 12.12
N SER A 93 -2.01 8.40 12.38
CA SER A 93 -2.66 8.53 13.69
C SER A 93 -3.92 7.65 13.80
N ASP A 94 -4.27 6.91 12.75
CA ASP A 94 -5.44 6.06 12.74
C ASP A 94 -5.29 4.91 13.75
N PRO A 95 -6.30 4.59 14.58
CA PRO A 95 -6.21 3.51 15.54
C PRO A 95 -5.85 2.15 14.92
N ALA A 96 -6.32 1.87 13.69
CA ALA A 96 -6.00 0.63 13.00
C ALA A 96 -4.52 0.60 12.56
N TYR A 97 -3.96 1.74 12.15
CA TYR A 97 -2.54 1.86 11.84
C TYR A 97 -1.69 1.71 13.10
N LEU A 98 -2.06 2.37 14.19
CA LEU A 98 -1.31 2.29 15.44
C LEU A 98 -1.29 0.87 16.02
N SER A 99 -2.40 0.14 15.91
CA SER A 99 -2.43 -1.29 16.26
C SER A 99 -1.50 -2.10 15.37
N PHE A 100 -1.61 -1.94 14.05
CA PHE A 100 -0.77 -2.64 13.08
C PHE A 100 0.73 -2.38 13.30
N LYS A 101 1.10 -1.11 13.54
CA LYS A 101 2.48 -0.71 13.86
C LYS A 101 3.02 -1.45 15.09
N ARG A 102 2.22 -1.54 16.16
CA ARG A 102 2.61 -2.25 17.38
C ARG A 102 2.86 -3.73 17.09
N ASP A 103 1.96 -4.38 16.36
CA ASP A 103 2.03 -5.81 16.07
C ASP A 103 3.26 -6.13 15.18
N MET A 104 3.56 -5.28 14.19
CA MET A 104 4.77 -5.43 13.37
C MET A 104 6.07 -5.32 14.18
N LEU A 105 6.17 -4.31 15.06
CA LEU A 105 7.37 -4.12 15.88
C LEU A 105 7.63 -5.27 16.87
N GLN A 106 6.61 -6.04 17.22
CA GLN A 106 6.77 -7.25 18.05
C GLN A 106 7.27 -8.46 17.26
N ILE A 107 7.12 -8.47 15.93
CA ILE A 107 7.58 -9.56 15.06
C ILE A 107 9.06 -9.39 14.68
N GLU A 108 9.55 -8.15 14.66
CA GLU A 108 10.95 -7.83 14.34
C GLU A 108 11.91 -7.89 15.55
N ALA A 109 11.39 -7.98 16.78
CA ALA A 109 12.16 -8.10 18.03
C ALA A 109 12.50 -9.57 18.37
#